data_AF-A0A834XVM0-F1
#
_entry.id   AF-A0A834XVM0-F1
#
_cell.length_a   1.000
_cell.length_b   1.000
_cell.length_c   1.000
_cell.angle_alpha   90.00
_cell.angle_beta   90.00
_cell.angle_gamma   90.00
#
_symmetry.space_group_name_H-M   'P 1'
#
loop_
_entity.id
_entity.type
_entity.pdbx_description
1 polymer ?
#
loop_
_entity_poly.entity_id
_entity_poly.type
_entity_poly.pdbx_seq_one_letter_code
_entity_poly.pdbx_strand_id
1 'polypeptide(L)'
;MSEAKVQTFCDKMRIATREVHNISNDLVVAKLAFGFHNDKVWADGVLAFYDIFLQLEKSMVTVRNNCGIDNLITPDIARTKAFENDLNYYLGNDWIKNHSPRPSVVKYLSHLKELEQTNPILLIAYVYHLYLGLMSGGVILKKKRQFMKKLLPFKNNDSNEGNNISDFGFNEIGILKKQFRDKMNEIADGLSEETRQQLIDESKVMYSLNDEVIRSIKGANAVVAKTIIYTATIAVVVGILFYIYKR
;
A
#
# COMPACT_ATOMS: atom_id res chain seq x y z
N MET A 1 7.69 -41.47 0.71
CA MET A 1 6.43 -40.68 0.73
C MET A 1 6.80 -39.26 1.12
N SER A 2 6.68 -38.29 0.21
CA SER A 2 6.80 -36.88 0.61
C SER A 2 5.59 -36.54 1.46
N GLU A 3 5.78 -36.10 2.70
CA GLU A 3 4.71 -35.48 3.48
C GLU A 3 4.08 -34.38 2.63
N ALA A 4 2.80 -34.53 2.30
CA ALA A 4 2.06 -33.46 1.66
C ALA A 4 2.07 -32.28 2.62
N LYS A 5 2.76 -31.20 2.24
CA LYS A 5 2.85 -29.98 3.05
C LYS A 5 1.43 -29.52 3.39
N VAL A 6 1.05 -29.62 4.67
CA VAL A 6 -0.26 -29.19 5.15
C VAL A 6 -0.42 -27.72 4.80
N GLN A 7 -1.50 -27.39 4.09
CA GLN A 7 -1.78 -26.03 3.64
C GLN A 7 -2.25 -25.19 4.83
N THR A 8 -1.52 -24.10 5.10
CA THR A 8 -1.87 -23.17 6.19
C THR A 8 -3.06 -22.27 5.83
N PHE A 9 -3.70 -21.64 6.81
CA PHE A 9 -4.76 -20.67 6.55
C PHE A 9 -4.26 -19.48 5.70
N CYS A 10 -3.07 -18.97 6.01
CA CYS A 10 -2.43 -17.92 5.21
C CYS A 10 -2.18 -18.36 3.74
N ASP A 11 -1.87 -19.65 3.50
CA ASP A 11 -1.77 -20.18 2.14
C ASP A 11 -3.12 -20.14 1.41
N LYS A 12 -4.21 -20.50 2.11
CA LYS A 12 -5.58 -20.41 1.56
C LYS A 12 -5.94 -18.97 1.19
N MET A 13 -5.70 -18.01 2.10
CA MET A 13 -5.93 -16.58 1.83
C MET A 13 -5.13 -16.12 0.60
N ARG A 14 -3.82 -16.45 0.54
CA ARG A 14 -2.94 -16.06 -0.57
C ARG A 14 -3.42 -16.63 -1.90
N ILE A 15 -3.86 -17.88 -1.92
CA ILE A 15 -4.37 -18.53 -3.14
C ILE A 15 -5.68 -17.87 -3.57
N ALA A 16 -6.62 -17.68 -2.63
CA ALA A 16 -7.93 -17.11 -2.89
C ALA A 16 -7.88 -15.65 -3.38
N THR A 17 -6.85 -14.89 -3.01
CA THR A 17 -6.68 -13.50 -3.44
C THR A 17 -5.67 -13.32 -4.58
N ARG A 18 -5.11 -14.39 -5.14
CA ARG A 18 -4.00 -14.27 -6.11
C ARG A 18 -4.38 -13.44 -7.34
N GLU A 19 -5.57 -13.66 -7.88
CA GLU A 19 -6.04 -12.96 -9.08
C GLU A 19 -6.27 -11.48 -8.81
N VAL A 20 -7.04 -11.14 -7.76
CA VAL A 20 -7.30 -9.75 -7.37
C VAL A 20 -6.03 -9.01 -6.94
N HIS A 21 -5.08 -9.71 -6.31
CA HIS A 21 -3.76 -9.15 -6.00
C HIS A 21 -2.98 -8.78 -7.26
N ASN A 22 -3.01 -9.63 -8.31
CA ASN A 22 -2.33 -9.34 -9.56
C ASN A 22 -2.91 -8.10 -10.24
N ILE A 23 -4.24 -7.99 -10.30
CA ILE A 23 -4.93 -6.81 -10.83
C ILE A 23 -4.53 -5.55 -10.06
N SER A 24 -4.53 -5.62 -8.73
CA SER A 24 -4.13 -4.52 -7.86
C SER A 24 -2.67 -4.12 -8.10
N ASN A 25 -1.77 -5.10 -8.24
CA ASN A 25 -0.35 -4.85 -8.52
C ASN A 25 -0.15 -4.15 -9.87
N ASP A 26 -0.86 -4.58 -10.92
CA ASP A 26 -0.79 -3.94 -12.24
C ASP A 26 -1.29 -2.49 -12.19
N LEU A 27 -2.37 -2.25 -11.42
CA LEU A 27 -2.91 -0.92 -11.19
C LEU A 27 -1.90 -0.01 -10.45
N VAL A 28 -1.25 -0.52 -9.41
CA VAL A 28 -0.20 0.20 -8.66
C VAL A 28 0.97 0.53 -9.59
N VAL A 29 1.45 -0.43 -10.38
CA VAL A 29 2.54 -0.21 -11.34
C VAL A 29 2.15 0.84 -12.38
N ALA A 30 0.94 0.79 -12.93
CA ALA A 30 0.45 1.79 -13.89
C ALA A 30 0.40 3.19 -13.29
N LYS A 31 -0.05 3.34 -12.04
CA LYS A 31 -0.06 4.63 -11.33
C LYS A 31 1.36 5.13 -11.03
N LEU A 32 2.29 4.23 -10.71
CA LEU A 32 3.65 4.57 -10.29
C LEU A 32 4.66 4.72 -11.43
N ALA A 33 4.39 4.19 -12.62
CA ALA A 33 5.20 4.38 -13.82
C ALA A 33 5.57 5.87 -14.04
N PHE A 34 4.71 6.78 -13.59
CA PHE A 34 4.91 8.23 -13.65
C PHE A 34 5.14 8.88 -12.27
N GLY A 35 4.76 8.21 -11.17
CA GLY A 35 4.87 8.72 -9.80
C GLY A 35 6.29 8.70 -9.22
N PHE A 36 7.20 7.88 -9.74
CA PHE A 36 8.56 7.79 -9.19
C PHE A 36 9.38 9.07 -9.31
N HIS A 37 9.06 9.95 -10.27
CA HIS A 37 9.75 11.22 -10.48
C HIS A 37 9.02 12.42 -9.87
N ASN A 38 7.81 12.23 -9.34
CA ASN A 38 6.97 13.32 -8.85
C ASN A 38 6.59 13.10 -7.39
N ASP A 39 7.22 13.88 -6.51
CA ASP A 39 6.99 13.85 -5.07
C ASP A 39 5.53 14.12 -4.69
N LYS A 40 4.79 14.94 -5.48
CA LYS A 40 3.36 15.19 -5.23
C LYS A 40 2.48 13.97 -5.50
N VAL A 41 2.77 13.21 -6.57
CA VAL A 41 2.00 12.00 -6.91
C VAL A 41 2.28 10.90 -5.88
N TRP A 42 3.54 10.78 -5.45
CA TRP A 42 3.89 9.88 -4.36
C TRP A 42 3.18 10.24 -3.06
N ALA A 43 3.22 11.51 -2.67
CA ALA A 43 2.55 12.01 -1.49
C ALA A 43 1.02 11.79 -1.55
N ASP A 44 0.39 11.99 -2.71
CA ASP A 44 -1.05 11.71 -2.89
C ASP A 44 -1.37 10.23 -2.64
N GLY A 45 -0.50 9.33 -3.09
CA GLY A 45 -0.63 7.89 -2.84
C GLY A 45 -0.43 7.53 -1.36
N VAL A 46 0.57 8.13 -0.69
CA VAL A 46 0.78 7.95 0.76
C VAL A 46 -0.43 8.48 1.54
N LEU A 47 -0.91 9.68 1.20
CA LEU A 47 -2.06 10.31 1.87
C LEU A 47 -3.35 9.49 1.69
N ALA A 48 -3.54 8.87 0.51
CA ALA A 48 -4.73 8.07 0.22
C ALA A 48 -4.89 6.84 1.13
N PHE A 49 -3.82 6.37 1.77
CA PHE A 49 -3.87 5.22 2.69
C PHE A 49 -3.73 5.60 4.17
N TYR A 50 -3.39 6.85 4.50
CA TYR A 50 -3.15 7.29 5.88
C TYR A 50 -4.33 6.96 6.82
N ASP A 51 -5.54 7.40 6.47
CA ASP A 51 -6.70 7.25 7.35
C ASP A 51 -7.09 5.77 7.54
N ILE A 52 -6.82 4.92 6.54
CA ILE A 52 -7.11 3.48 6.58
C ILE A 52 -6.20 2.81 7.62
N PHE A 53 -4.90 3.07 7.59
CA PHE A 53 -3.97 2.54 8.58
C PHE A 53 -4.27 3.09 9.98
N LEU A 54 -4.56 4.39 10.10
CA LEU A 54 -4.96 5.02 11.35
C LEU A 54 -6.20 4.36 11.96
N GLN A 55 -7.22 4.07 11.15
CA GLN A 55 -8.43 3.40 11.61
C GLN A 55 -8.14 1.96 12.02
N LEU A 56 -7.44 1.17 11.20
CA LEU A 56 -7.14 -0.24 11.50
C LEU A 56 -6.32 -0.39 12.78
N GLU A 57 -5.32 0.48 12.99
CA GLU A 57 -4.51 0.47 14.21
C GLU A 57 -5.35 0.76 15.46
N LYS A 58 -6.31 1.67 15.38
CA LYS A 58 -7.25 1.93 16.48
C LYS A 58 -8.19 0.74 16.70
N SER A 59 -8.74 0.18 15.62
CA SER A 59 -9.72 -0.91 15.71
C SER A 59 -9.14 -2.21 16.23
N MET A 60 -7.82 -2.41 16.24
CA MET A 60 -7.22 -3.58 16.89
C MET A 60 -7.49 -3.64 18.39
N VAL A 61 -7.78 -2.50 19.05
CA VAL A 61 -8.25 -2.49 20.44
C VAL A 61 -9.63 -3.14 20.54
N THR A 62 -10.56 -2.80 19.63
CA THR A 62 -11.90 -3.40 19.55
C THR A 62 -11.82 -4.90 19.26
N VAL A 63 -10.97 -5.30 18.30
CA VAL A 63 -10.73 -6.73 17.99
C VAL A 63 -10.26 -7.48 19.22
N ARG A 64 -9.29 -6.93 19.96
CA ARG A 64 -8.78 -7.55 21.19
C ARG A 64 -9.88 -7.70 22.24
N ASN A 65 -10.64 -6.63 22.50
CA ASN A 65 -11.63 -6.62 23.57
C ASN A 65 -12.85 -7.51 23.25
N ASN A 66 -13.29 -7.55 21.99
CA ASN A 66 -14.53 -8.23 21.60
C ASN A 66 -14.30 -9.66 21.13
N CYS A 67 -13.12 -9.97 20.57
CA CYS A 67 -12.82 -11.30 20.01
C CYS A 67 -11.81 -12.10 20.82
N GLY A 68 -11.16 -11.50 21.84
CA GLY A 68 -10.11 -12.17 22.61
C GLY A 68 -8.85 -12.47 21.79
N ILE A 69 -8.65 -11.77 20.67
CA ILE A 69 -7.51 -11.96 19.77
C ILE A 69 -6.41 -10.98 20.09
N ASP A 70 -5.19 -11.48 20.26
CA ASP A 70 -4.03 -10.63 20.48
C ASP A 70 -3.77 -9.70 19.30
N ASN A 71 -3.37 -8.46 19.63
CA ASN A 71 -3.14 -7.42 18.64
C ASN A 71 -2.11 -7.86 17.59
N LEU A 72 -2.54 -7.97 16.33
CA LEU A 72 -1.67 -8.31 15.19
C LEU A 72 -0.68 -7.19 14.87
N ILE A 73 -0.96 -5.95 15.26
CA ILE A 73 -0.13 -4.78 15.01
C ILE A 73 0.68 -4.47 16.28
N THR A 74 1.90 -4.97 16.34
CA THR A 74 2.83 -4.62 17.41
C THR A 74 3.35 -3.17 17.24
N PRO A 75 3.80 -2.51 18.33
CA PRO A 75 4.25 -1.12 18.26
C PRO A 75 5.37 -0.86 17.24
N ASP A 76 6.24 -1.84 17.01
CA ASP A 76 7.34 -1.76 16.05
C ASP A 76 6.88 -1.85 14.58
N ILE A 77 5.75 -2.50 14.31
CA ILE A 77 5.20 -2.58 12.95
C ILE A 77 4.12 -1.55 12.67
N ALA A 78 3.51 -0.92 13.68
CA ALA A 78 2.54 0.16 13.50
C ALA A 78 3.06 1.25 12.54
N ARG A 79 2.22 1.72 11.62
CA ARG A 79 2.60 2.57 10.49
C ARG A 79 2.05 3.99 10.55
N THR A 80 1.02 4.29 11.36
CA THR A 80 0.45 5.65 11.44
C THR A 80 1.54 6.73 11.57
N LYS A 81 2.48 6.55 12.51
CA LYS A 81 3.56 7.53 12.71
C LYS A 81 4.49 7.64 11.51
N ALA A 82 4.76 6.53 10.84
CA ALA A 82 5.57 6.51 9.63
C ALA A 82 4.87 7.25 8.46
N PHE A 83 3.55 7.11 8.33
CA PHE A 83 2.76 7.90 7.39
C PHE A 83 2.85 9.40 7.70
N GLU A 84 2.65 9.80 8.96
CA GLU A 84 2.75 11.21 9.37
C GLU A 84 4.12 11.82 9.04
N ASN A 85 5.20 11.07 9.31
CA ASN A 85 6.56 11.54 9.02
C ASN A 85 6.78 11.72 7.50
N ASP A 86 6.31 10.77 6.69
CA ASP A 86 6.42 10.89 5.23
C ASP A 86 5.55 12.04 4.69
N LEU A 87 4.33 12.22 5.22
CA LEU A 87 3.44 13.30 4.82
C LEU A 87 3.97 14.67 5.25
N ASN A 88 4.56 14.80 6.44
CA ASN A 88 5.25 16.02 6.87
C ASN A 88 6.39 16.37 5.92
N TYR A 89 7.18 15.38 5.50
CA TYR A 89 8.26 15.58 4.54
C TYR A 89 7.75 16.07 3.18
N TYR A 90 6.69 15.45 2.64
CA TYR A 90 6.23 15.76 1.28
C TYR A 90 5.27 16.94 1.18
N LEU A 91 4.43 17.16 2.19
CA LEU A 91 3.33 18.12 2.18
C LEU A 91 3.52 19.27 3.19
N GLY A 92 4.55 19.19 4.05
CA GLY A 92 4.83 20.15 5.10
C GLY A 92 4.04 19.86 6.40
N ASN A 93 4.51 20.40 7.54
CA ASN A 93 3.99 20.07 8.88
C ASN A 93 2.49 20.36 9.10
N ASP A 94 1.89 21.20 8.25
CA ASP A 94 0.49 21.62 8.34
C ASP A 94 -0.45 20.85 7.40
N TRP A 95 0.03 19.78 6.76
CA TRP A 95 -0.76 19.00 5.79
C TRP A 95 -2.10 18.51 6.36
N ILE A 96 -2.11 18.16 7.65
CA ILE A 96 -3.31 17.64 8.33
C ILE A 96 -4.43 18.69 8.42
N LYS A 97 -4.11 19.99 8.47
CA LYS A 97 -5.11 21.07 8.64
C LYS A 97 -6.07 21.16 7.45
N ASN A 98 -5.59 20.81 6.25
CA ASN A 98 -6.36 20.86 5.01
C ASN A 98 -6.70 19.45 4.49
N HIS A 99 -6.43 18.40 5.28
CA HIS A 99 -6.69 17.03 4.89
C HIS A 99 -8.16 16.70 5.05
N SER A 100 -8.74 16.14 3.99
CA SER A 100 -10.04 15.48 4.04
C SER A 100 -9.92 14.16 3.27
N PRO A 101 -10.36 13.03 3.85
CA PRO A 101 -10.38 11.77 3.13
C PRO A 101 -11.21 11.90 1.86
N ARG A 102 -10.70 11.35 0.75
CA ARG A 102 -11.40 11.34 -0.54
C ARG A 102 -12.57 10.33 -0.52
N PRO A 103 -13.55 10.42 -1.44
CA PRO A 103 -14.73 9.57 -1.41
C PRO A 103 -14.44 8.06 -1.35
N SER A 104 -13.44 7.56 -2.08
CA SER A 104 -13.03 6.14 -2.03
C SER A 104 -12.51 5.74 -0.65
N VAL A 105 -11.79 6.62 0.05
CA VAL A 105 -11.29 6.39 1.41
C VAL A 105 -12.43 6.47 2.42
N VAL A 106 -13.36 7.42 2.26
CA VAL A 106 -14.56 7.51 3.11
C VAL A 106 -15.40 6.22 3.02
N LYS A 107 -15.60 5.71 1.80
CA LYS A 107 -16.28 4.42 1.57
C LYS A 107 -15.57 3.28 2.29
N TYR A 108 -14.25 3.20 2.16
CA TYR A 108 -13.44 2.19 2.84
C TYR A 108 -13.57 2.29 4.37
N LEU A 109 -13.39 3.48 4.93
CA LEU A 109 -13.52 3.70 6.38
C LEU A 109 -14.92 3.36 6.90
N SER A 110 -15.96 3.59 6.09
CA SER A 110 -17.33 3.23 6.45
C SER A 110 -17.49 1.71 6.55
N HIS A 111 -16.96 0.96 5.58
CA HIS A 111 -16.94 -0.50 5.62
C HIS A 111 -16.17 -1.03 6.84
N LEU A 112 -15.00 -0.48 7.14
CA LEU A 112 -14.23 -0.88 8.33
C LEU A 112 -15.00 -0.63 9.63
N LYS A 113 -15.70 0.51 9.74
CA LYS A 113 -16.53 0.83 10.90
C LYS A 113 -17.74 -0.10 11.03
N GLU A 114 -18.35 -0.50 9.91
CA GLU A 114 -19.43 -1.49 9.90
C GLU A 114 -18.92 -2.84 10.42
N LEU A 115 -17.78 -3.32 9.94
CA LEU A 115 -17.15 -4.55 10.44
C LEU A 115 -16.80 -4.45 11.93
N GLU A 116 -16.24 -3.31 12.37
CA GLU A 116 -15.92 -3.08 13.77
C GLU A 116 -17.14 -3.24 14.70
N GLN A 117 -18.33 -2.85 14.22
CA GLN A 117 -19.58 -2.93 14.95
C GLN A 117 -20.25 -4.31 14.86
N THR A 118 -20.18 -4.96 13.70
CA THR A 118 -20.97 -6.16 13.39
C THR A 118 -20.18 -7.45 13.55
N ASN A 119 -18.93 -7.48 13.11
CA ASN A 119 -18.06 -8.65 13.17
C ASN A 119 -16.57 -8.24 13.19
N PRO A 120 -16.06 -7.71 14.33
CA PRO A 120 -14.76 -7.06 14.39
C PRO A 120 -13.60 -7.98 14.01
N ILE A 121 -13.73 -9.30 14.19
CA ILE A 121 -12.69 -10.25 13.80
C ILE A 121 -12.31 -10.12 12.32
N LEU A 122 -13.25 -9.74 11.44
CA LEU A 122 -12.99 -9.65 10.01
C LEU A 122 -11.99 -8.56 9.63
N LEU A 123 -11.75 -7.59 10.53
CA LEU A 123 -10.73 -6.56 10.36
C LEU A 123 -9.30 -7.13 10.26
N ILE A 124 -9.05 -8.34 10.79
CA ILE A 124 -7.72 -8.95 10.70
C ILE A 124 -7.35 -9.31 9.25
N ALA A 125 -8.33 -9.52 8.35
CA ALA A 125 -8.07 -9.72 6.92
C ALA A 125 -7.43 -8.47 6.29
N TYR A 126 -7.91 -7.28 6.67
CA TYR A 126 -7.40 -5.99 6.19
C TYR A 126 -5.98 -5.74 6.69
N VAL A 127 -5.76 -5.95 7.99
CA VAL A 127 -4.44 -5.86 8.61
C VAL A 127 -3.47 -6.83 7.94
N TYR A 128 -3.89 -8.08 7.69
CA TYR A 128 -3.06 -9.08 7.03
C TYR A 128 -2.56 -8.65 5.65
N HIS A 129 -3.46 -8.24 4.75
CA HIS A 129 -3.04 -7.91 3.38
C HIS A 129 -2.29 -6.59 3.29
N LEU A 130 -2.71 -5.57 4.03
CA LEU A 130 -2.07 -4.25 3.97
C LEU A 130 -0.65 -4.27 4.55
N TYR A 131 -0.44 -4.94 5.69
CA TYR A 131 0.88 -5.02 6.33
C TYR A 131 1.84 -5.92 5.53
N LEU A 132 1.37 -7.08 5.05
CA LEU A 132 2.19 -7.93 4.16
C LEU A 132 2.49 -7.24 2.82
N GLY A 133 1.55 -6.45 2.32
CA GLY A 133 1.72 -5.59 1.15
C GLY A 133 2.83 -4.56 1.36
N LEU A 134 2.84 -3.84 2.49
CA LEU A 134 3.91 -2.90 2.82
C LEU A 134 5.27 -3.58 2.97
N MET A 135 5.34 -4.71 3.68
CA MET A 135 6.57 -5.49 3.87
C MET A 135 7.05 -6.21 2.60
N SER A 136 6.28 -6.19 1.51
CA SER A 136 6.64 -6.83 0.24
C SER A 136 6.68 -5.81 -0.89
N GLY A 137 5.52 -5.38 -1.39
CA GLY A 137 5.40 -4.37 -2.44
C GLY A 137 5.94 -3.02 -2.01
N GLY A 138 5.64 -2.55 -0.79
CA GLY A 138 6.12 -1.27 -0.28
C GLY A 138 7.65 -1.14 -0.30
N VAL A 139 8.36 -2.18 0.16
CA VAL A 139 9.84 -2.23 0.12
C VAL A 139 10.37 -2.20 -1.32
N ILE A 140 9.73 -2.92 -2.25
CA ILE A 140 10.11 -2.90 -3.67
C ILE A 140 9.89 -1.50 -4.27
N LEU A 141 8.77 -0.85 -3.95
CA LEU A 141 8.44 0.49 -4.42
C LEU A 141 9.41 1.54 -3.87
N LYS A 142 9.78 1.47 -2.59
CA LYS A 142 10.84 2.30 -1.99
C LYS A 142 12.14 2.17 -2.76
N LYS A 143 12.62 0.94 -2.97
CA LYS A 143 13.88 0.68 -3.70
C LYS A 143 13.83 1.23 -5.13
N LYS A 144 12.73 1.00 -5.86
CA LYS A 144 12.53 1.53 -7.22
C LYS A 144 12.55 3.06 -7.21
N ARG A 145 11.81 3.70 -6.30
CA ARG A 145 11.77 5.16 -6.18
C ARG A 145 13.14 5.75 -5.87
N GLN A 146 13.87 5.18 -4.90
CA GLN A 146 15.23 5.62 -4.54
C GLN A 146 16.18 5.48 -5.73
N PHE A 147 16.11 4.38 -6.46
CA PHE A 147 16.91 4.19 -7.68
C PHE A 147 16.59 5.25 -8.74
N MET A 148 15.31 5.50 -9.05
CA MET A 148 14.91 6.51 -10.03
C MET A 148 15.33 7.93 -9.59
N LYS A 149 15.25 8.26 -8.29
CA LYS A 149 15.71 9.55 -7.77
C LYS A 149 17.22 9.73 -7.99
N LYS A 150 18.04 8.70 -7.78
CA LYS A 150 19.50 8.75 -8.02
C LYS A 150 19.88 9.01 -9.48
N LEU A 151 19.02 8.64 -10.43
CA LEU A 151 19.24 8.89 -11.86
C LEU A 151 18.95 10.33 -12.29
N LEU A 152 18.28 11.14 -11.45
CA LEU A 152 18.02 12.55 -11.73
C LEU A 152 19.26 13.39 -11.39
N PRO A 153 19.86 14.10 -12.38
CA PRO A 153 21.00 14.98 -12.11
C PRO A 153 20.58 16.14 -11.19
N PHE A 154 21.49 16.58 -10.32
CA PHE A 154 21.36 17.77 -9.44
C PHE A 154 20.43 17.67 -8.21
N LYS A 155 20.02 16.48 -7.76
CA LYS A 155 19.31 16.33 -6.47
C LYS A 155 20.17 15.52 -5.50
N ASN A 156 20.73 16.17 -4.46
CA ASN A 156 21.39 15.48 -3.35
C ASN A 156 20.33 14.57 -2.68
N ASN A 157 20.47 13.26 -2.87
CA ASN A 157 19.45 12.26 -2.53
C ASN A 157 19.88 11.35 -1.36
N ASP A 158 20.78 11.81 -0.50
CA ASP A 158 21.34 10.99 0.59
C ASP A 158 20.48 10.96 1.86
N SER A 159 19.31 11.61 1.87
CA SER A 159 18.38 11.52 2.99
C SER A 159 17.43 10.31 2.85
N ASN A 160 17.34 9.45 3.88
CA ASN A 160 16.31 8.39 3.98
C ASN A 160 14.89 8.97 4.25
N GLU A 161 14.77 10.30 4.36
CA GLU A 161 13.52 11.03 4.55
C GLU A 161 12.47 10.73 3.47
N GLY A 162 11.19 10.74 3.87
CA GLY A 162 10.07 10.45 2.98
C GLY A 162 9.94 8.98 2.55
N ASN A 163 10.54 8.05 3.29
CA ASN A 163 10.46 6.60 3.03
C ASN A 163 10.18 5.77 4.32
N ASN A 164 9.62 6.40 5.35
CA ASN A 164 9.39 5.79 6.66
C ASN A 164 8.32 4.68 6.59
N ILE A 165 7.30 4.79 5.73
CA ILE A 165 6.19 3.82 5.68
C ILE A 165 6.62 2.37 5.39
N SER A 166 7.74 2.21 4.68
CA SER A 166 8.30 0.91 4.29
C SER A 166 9.63 0.62 5.00
N ASP A 167 9.96 1.44 6.01
CA ASP A 167 11.09 1.24 6.88
C ASP A 167 10.62 0.59 8.18
N PHE A 168 11.00 -0.67 8.36
CA PHE A 168 10.70 -1.47 9.55
C PHE A 168 11.92 -1.58 10.48
N GLY A 169 12.90 -0.69 10.33
CA GLY A 169 14.10 -0.64 11.16
C GLY A 169 15.07 -1.80 10.94
N PHE A 170 15.75 -2.23 12.01
CA PHE A 170 16.74 -3.31 11.97
C PHE A 170 16.14 -4.71 11.84
N ASN A 171 14.81 -4.82 11.90
CA ASN A 171 14.13 -6.09 11.79
C ASN A 171 14.29 -6.64 10.37
N GLU A 172 14.72 -7.90 10.26
CA GLU A 172 14.73 -8.57 8.97
C GLU A 172 13.29 -8.75 8.48
N ILE A 173 12.94 -8.08 7.37
CA ILE A 173 11.60 -8.14 6.77
C ILE A 173 11.13 -9.59 6.54
N GLY A 174 12.05 -10.52 6.25
CA GLY A 174 11.74 -11.94 6.14
C GLY A 174 11.17 -12.53 7.44
N ILE A 175 11.81 -12.21 8.57
CA ILE A 175 11.40 -12.65 9.91
C ILE A 175 10.06 -12.03 10.28
N LEU A 176 9.88 -10.72 10.09
CA LEU A 176 8.61 -10.03 10.40
C LEU A 176 7.44 -10.65 9.64
N LYS A 177 7.59 -10.88 8.33
CA LYS A 177 6.53 -11.52 7.53
C LYS A 177 6.24 -12.94 7.99
N LYS A 178 7.25 -13.70 8.41
CA LYS A 178 7.07 -15.05 8.93
C LYS A 178 6.28 -15.01 10.24
N GLN A 179 6.75 -14.24 11.23
CA GLN A 179 6.08 -14.09 12.52
C GLN A 179 4.63 -13.62 12.37
N PHE A 180 4.40 -12.66 11.48
CA PHE A 180 3.06 -12.16 11.19
C PHE A 180 2.14 -13.25 10.63
N ARG A 181 2.62 -14.06 9.68
CA ARG A 181 1.85 -15.21 9.14
C ARG A 181 1.63 -16.29 10.17
N ASP A 182 2.64 -16.59 10.98
CA ASP A 182 2.55 -17.61 12.03
C ASP A 182 1.45 -17.21 13.04
N LYS A 183 1.45 -15.96 13.50
CA LYS A 183 0.40 -15.43 14.39
C LYS A 183 -0.99 -15.47 13.76
N MET A 184 -1.10 -15.12 12.47
CA MET A 184 -2.37 -15.21 11.75
C MET A 184 -2.88 -16.66 11.62
N ASN A 185 -1.98 -17.61 11.39
CA ASN A 185 -2.33 -19.03 11.35
C ASN A 185 -2.78 -19.53 12.72
N GLU A 186 -2.06 -19.17 13.79
CA GLU A 186 -2.42 -19.51 15.18
C GLU A 186 -3.81 -18.99 15.55
N ILE A 187 -4.11 -17.72 15.22
CA ILE A 187 -5.45 -17.16 15.42
C ILE A 187 -6.48 -17.99 14.65
N ALA A 188 -6.19 -18.28 13.37
CA ALA A 188 -7.12 -18.98 12.49
C ALA A 188 -7.41 -20.41 12.94
N ASP A 189 -6.48 -21.10 13.61
CA ASP A 189 -6.68 -22.45 14.14
C ASP A 189 -7.78 -22.50 15.21
N GLY A 190 -7.96 -21.41 15.95
CA GLY A 190 -9.03 -21.26 16.95
C GLY A 190 -10.40 -20.84 16.40
N LEU A 191 -10.52 -20.57 15.09
CA LEU A 191 -11.77 -20.07 14.49
C LEU A 191 -12.65 -21.20 13.93
N SER A 192 -13.94 -20.89 13.75
CA SER A 192 -14.84 -21.76 12.98
C SER A 192 -14.49 -21.72 11.49
N GLU A 193 -14.89 -22.76 10.74
CA GLU A 193 -14.71 -22.77 9.28
C GLU A 193 -15.48 -21.63 8.60
N GLU A 194 -16.67 -21.29 9.11
CA GLU A 194 -17.47 -20.18 8.60
C GLU A 194 -16.72 -18.85 8.75
N THR A 195 -16.11 -18.62 9.91
CA THR A 195 -15.33 -17.41 10.18
C THR A 195 -14.07 -17.35 9.31
N ARG A 196 -13.37 -18.49 9.15
CA ARG A 196 -12.24 -18.61 8.22
C ARG A 196 -12.65 -18.28 6.78
N GLN A 197 -13.81 -18.74 6.36
CA GLN A 197 -14.34 -18.44 5.03
C GLN A 197 -14.71 -16.96 4.88
N GLN A 198 -15.35 -16.35 5.88
CA GLN A 198 -15.64 -14.91 5.89
C GLN A 198 -14.37 -14.05 5.79
N LEU A 199 -13.28 -14.45 6.45
CA LEU A 199 -11.98 -13.78 6.33
C LEU A 199 -11.39 -13.87 4.91
N ILE A 200 -11.59 -15.00 4.23
CA ILE A 200 -11.18 -15.17 2.83
C ILE A 200 -12.03 -14.30 1.90
N ASP A 201 -13.33 -14.17 2.16
CA ASP A 201 -14.21 -13.35 1.33
C ASP A 201 -13.98 -11.85 1.56
N GLU A 202 -13.82 -11.42 2.82
CA GLU A 202 -13.41 -10.05 3.15
C GLU A 202 -12.04 -9.68 2.61
N SER A 203 -11.14 -10.66 2.47
CA SER A 203 -9.87 -10.43 1.79
C SER A 203 -10.04 -9.96 0.34
N LYS A 204 -11.06 -10.45 -0.38
CA LYS A 204 -11.34 -10.01 -1.76
C LYS A 204 -11.99 -8.63 -1.77
N VAL A 205 -12.89 -8.36 -0.83
CA VAL A 205 -13.51 -7.04 -0.63
C VAL A 205 -12.43 -5.98 -0.37
N MET A 206 -11.47 -6.30 0.49
CA MET A 206 -10.31 -5.46 0.78
C MET A 206 -9.53 -5.07 -0.48
N TYR A 207 -9.27 -6.00 -1.41
CA TYR A 207 -8.60 -5.67 -2.68
C TYR A 207 -9.47 -4.76 -3.56
N SER A 208 -10.78 -4.99 -3.60
CA SER A 208 -11.71 -4.12 -4.33
C SER A 208 -11.67 -2.68 -3.81
N LEU A 209 -11.74 -2.51 -2.49
CA LEU A 209 -11.65 -1.21 -1.82
C LEU A 209 -10.27 -0.55 -2.03
N ASN A 210 -9.18 -1.32 -1.93
CA ASN A 210 -7.82 -0.85 -2.24
C ASN A 210 -7.74 -0.34 -3.68
N ASP A 211 -8.28 -1.07 -4.65
CA ASP A 211 -8.23 -0.69 -6.05
C ASP A 211 -9.02 0.59 -6.34
N GLU A 212 -10.17 0.78 -5.68
CA GLU A 212 -10.91 2.05 -5.74
C GLU A 212 -10.06 3.22 -5.20
N VAL A 213 -9.36 3.02 -4.08
CA VAL A 213 -8.43 4.02 -3.54
C VAL A 213 -7.29 4.29 -4.52
N ILE A 214 -6.65 3.26 -5.06
CA ILE A 214 -5.53 3.42 -6.00
C ILE A 214 -5.99 4.12 -7.29
N ARG A 215 -7.15 3.76 -7.85
CA ARG A 215 -7.72 4.43 -9.04
C ARG A 215 -7.93 5.92 -8.81
N SER A 216 -8.34 6.31 -7.59
CA SER A 216 -8.58 7.70 -7.21
C SER A 216 -7.31 8.55 -7.03
N ILE A 217 -6.11 7.96 -7.01
CA ILE A 217 -4.84 8.69 -6.88
C ILE A 217 -4.64 9.59 -8.10
N LYS A 218 -4.44 10.89 -7.85
CA LYS A 218 -4.33 11.95 -8.86
C LYS A 218 -2.93 11.95 -9.49
N GLY A 219 -2.84 12.43 -10.73
CA GLY A 219 -1.56 12.77 -11.37
C GLY A 219 -0.92 11.71 -12.26
N ALA A 220 -1.34 10.43 -12.24
CA ALA A 220 -0.86 9.44 -13.21
C ALA A 220 -1.22 9.84 -14.66
N ASN A 221 -2.46 10.25 -14.91
CA ASN A 221 -2.95 10.58 -16.25
C ASN A 221 -2.40 11.92 -16.78
N ALA A 222 -2.18 12.91 -15.90
CA ALA A 222 -1.67 14.22 -16.28
C ALA A 222 -0.17 14.19 -16.63
N VAL A 223 0.61 13.32 -15.96
CA VAL A 223 2.02 13.13 -16.28
C VAL A 223 2.19 12.37 -17.60
N VAL A 224 1.34 11.37 -17.90
CA VAL A 224 1.29 10.70 -19.21
C VAL A 224 1.11 11.72 -20.34
N ALA A 225 0.10 12.57 -20.23
CA ALA A 225 -0.16 13.62 -21.23
C ALA A 225 1.03 14.56 -21.40
N LYS A 226 1.65 15.00 -20.29
CA LYS A 226 2.82 15.89 -20.33
C LYS A 226 4.05 15.22 -20.95
N THR A 227 4.31 13.95 -20.66
CA THR A 227 5.41 13.18 -21.25
C THR A 227 5.21 12.98 -22.76
N ILE A 228 3.99 12.64 -23.19
CA ILE A 228 3.65 12.50 -24.63
C ILE A 228 3.86 13.84 -25.36
N ILE A 229 3.40 14.95 -24.78
CA ILE A 229 3.61 16.28 -25.35
C ILE A 229 5.11 16.59 -25.45
N TYR A 230 5.88 16.27 -24.41
CA TYR A 230 7.32 16.54 -24.38
C TYR A 230 8.10 15.70 -25.41
N THR A 231 7.80 14.41 -25.55
CA THR A 231 8.44 13.54 -26.56
C THR A 231 8.04 13.94 -27.98
N ALA A 232 6.77 14.29 -28.21
CA ALA A 232 6.32 14.84 -29.48
C ALA A 232 7.04 16.15 -29.82
N THR A 233 7.23 17.04 -28.85
CA THR A 233 7.96 18.29 -29.03
C THR A 233 9.42 18.04 -29.39
N ILE A 234 10.11 17.13 -28.70
CA ILE A 234 11.50 16.75 -29.04
C ILE A 234 11.58 16.15 -30.45
N ALA A 235 10.67 15.24 -30.80
CA ALA A 235 10.66 14.62 -32.12
C ALA A 235 10.46 15.66 -33.24
N VAL A 236 9.59 16.65 -33.02
CA VAL A 236 9.39 17.77 -33.96
C VAL A 236 10.67 18.62 -34.08
N VAL A 237 11.30 18.99 -32.96
CA VAL A 237 12.55 19.77 -32.99
C VAL A 237 13.67 19.02 -33.71
N VAL A 238 13.85 17.72 -33.43
CA VAL A 238 14.85 16.88 -34.12
C VAL A 238 14.52 16.77 -35.61
N GLY A 239 13.26 16.61 -35.98
CA GLY A 239 12.82 16.59 -37.38
C GLY A 239 13.11 17.89 -38.12
N ILE A 240 12.86 19.04 -37.48
CA ILE A 240 13.17 20.37 -38.03
C ILE A 240 14.68 20.55 -38.21
N LEU A 241 15.49 20.19 -37.21
CA LEU A 241 16.95 20.28 -37.28
C LEU A 241 17.50 19.38 -38.40
N PHE A 242 16.98 18.17 -38.54
CA PHE A 242 17.36 17.25 -39.63
C PHE A 242 16.97 17.81 -41.01
N TYR A 243 15.79 18.42 -41.15
CA TYR A 243 15.36 19.05 -42.39
C TYR A 243 16.23 20.25 -42.77
N ILE A 244 16.59 21.11 -41.81
CA ILE A 244 17.48 22.26 -42.02
C ILE A 244 18.88 21.79 -42.41
N TYR A 245 19.42 20.76 -41.75
CA TYR A 245 20.77 20.25 -42.03
C TYR A 245 20.91 19.55 -43.39
N LYS A 246 19.81 19.02 -43.93
CA LYS A 246 19.80 18.33 -45.24
C LYS A 246 19.69 19.30 -46.43
N ARG A 247 19.47 20.60 -46.18
CA ARG A 247 19.33 21.64 -47.19
C ARG A 247 20.61 22.45 -47.29
#